data_AF-A0A2S5TKH0-F1
#
_entry.id   AF-A0A2S5TKH0-F1
#
_cell.length_a   1.000
_cell.length_b   1.000
_cell.length_c   1.000
_cell.angle_alpha   90.00
_cell.angle_beta   90.00
_cell.angle_gamma   90.00
#
_symmetry.space_group_name_H-M   'P 1'
#
loop_
_entity.id
_entity.type
_entity.pdbx_description
1 polymer ?
#
loop_
_entity_poly.entity_id
_entity_poly.type
_entity_poly.pdbx_seq_one_letter_code
_entity_poly.pdbx_strand_id
1 'polypeptide(L)'
;MFILWLMSALLRAIDMVGTQAKMAEDLGVSPMAVSNWVKRGVPPRRAPQIEALVQGRVTCAELCPEVFARVLRPSIGQGIEGQGLDQNPAHATPAPSAEQRAA
;
A
#
# COMPACT_ATOMS: atom_id res chain seq x y z
N MET A 1 7.64 12.46 20.02
CA MET A 1 7.54 11.36 21.02
C MET A 1 6.26 10.59 20.74
N PHE A 2 6.33 9.65 19.79
CA PHE A 2 5.25 8.73 19.37
C PHE A 2 5.20 7.59 20.39
N ILE A 3 4.74 7.97 21.58
CA ILE A 3 4.38 7.11 22.71
C ILE A 3 3.66 5.87 22.19
N LEU A 4 4.16 4.70 22.59
CA LEU A 4 3.40 3.47 22.64
C LEU A 4 2.50 3.21 21.42
N TRP A 5 3.07 3.18 20.20
CA TRP A 5 2.40 2.48 19.10
C TRP A 5 2.55 0.96 19.30
N LEU A 6 1.93 0.53 20.41
CA LEU A 6 1.11 -0.64 20.56
C LEU A 6 1.72 -1.95 20.07
N MET A 7 2.37 -2.70 20.98
CA MET A 7 2.57 -4.16 20.85
C MET A 7 2.98 -4.60 19.44
N SER A 8 4.18 -4.17 19.01
CA SER A 8 4.75 -4.45 17.69
C SER A 8 4.35 -5.85 17.24
N ALA A 9 3.74 -6.01 16.07
CA ALA A 9 3.32 -7.32 15.59
C ALA A 9 4.48 -8.34 15.62
N LEU A 10 5.71 -7.83 15.48
CA LEU A 10 6.96 -8.55 15.74
C LEU A 10 7.11 -9.05 17.19
N LEU A 11 6.83 -8.23 18.21
CA LEU A 11 6.88 -8.64 19.63
C LEU A 11 5.83 -9.72 19.94
N ARG A 12 4.62 -9.62 19.38
CA ARG A 12 3.63 -10.70 19.48
C ARG A 12 4.12 -11.99 18.83
N ALA A 13 4.75 -11.88 17.65
CA ALA A 13 5.36 -13.03 16.99
C ALA A 13 6.49 -13.64 17.85
N ILE A 14 7.34 -12.80 18.46
CA ILE A 14 8.39 -13.24 19.38
C ILE A 14 7.81 -13.96 20.59
N ASP A 15 6.73 -13.46 21.18
CA ASP A 15 6.05 -14.08 22.33
C ASP A 15 5.47 -15.45 21.98
N MET A 16 4.87 -15.59 20.79
CA MET A 16 4.36 -16.89 20.28
C MET A 16 5.48 -17.91 20.05
N VAL A 17 6.64 -17.46 19.58
CA VAL A 17 7.84 -18.30 19.39
C VAL A 17 8.54 -18.58 20.74
N GLY A 18 8.40 -17.66 21.70
CA GLY A 18 8.91 -17.72 23.07
C GLY A 18 10.04 -16.74 23.34
N THR A 19 11.07 -16.69 22.48
CA THR A 19 12.20 -15.75 22.67
C THR A 19 12.70 -15.16 21.36
N GLN A 20 13.33 -13.99 21.43
CA GLN A 20 13.98 -13.34 20.28
C GLN A 20 15.11 -14.20 19.72
N ALA A 21 15.84 -14.91 20.58
CA ALA A 21 16.93 -15.79 20.17
C ALA A 21 16.39 -16.97 19.35
N LYS A 22 15.35 -17.63 19.85
CA LYS A 22 14.71 -18.76 19.17
C LYS A 22 14.14 -18.35 17.81
N MET A 23 13.48 -17.20 17.75
CA MET A 23 13.02 -16.63 16.49
C MET A 23 14.17 -16.33 15.52
N ALA A 24 15.33 -15.87 16.03
CA ALA A 24 16.52 -15.66 15.21
C ALA A 24 17.06 -16.99 14.65
N GLU A 25 17.12 -18.02 15.48
CA GLU A 25 17.55 -19.37 15.09
C GLU A 25 16.64 -19.95 14.00
N ASP A 26 15.33 -19.90 14.20
CA ASP A 26 14.33 -20.40 13.23
C ASP A 26 14.40 -19.65 11.89
N LEU A 27 14.75 -18.36 11.90
CA LEU A 27 14.89 -17.53 10.71
C LEU A 27 16.31 -17.53 10.11
N GLY A 28 17.27 -18.23 10.74
CA GLY A 28 18.68 -18.25 10.35
C GLY A 28 19.33 -16.86 10.37
N VAL A 29 19.00 -16.02 11.36
CA VAL A 29 19.54 -14.66 11.52
C VAL A 29 20.19 -14.47 12.88
N SER A 30 21.03 -13.44 12.98
CA SER A 30 21.55 -13.02 14.28
C SER A 30 20.44 -12.46 15.17
N PRO A 31 20.43 -12.75 16.49
CA PRO A 31 19.53 -12.10 17.46
C PRO A 31 19.62 -10.57 17.43
N MET A 32 20.79 -10.03 17.06
CA MET A 32 21.00 -8.58 16.92
C MET A 32 20.21 -7.99 15.74
N ALA A 33 19.98 -8.77 14.68
CA ALA A 33 19.12 -8.38 13.57
C ALA A 33 17.66 -8.24 14.03
N VAL A 34 17.16 -9.21 14.80
CA VAL A 34 15.81 -9.19 15.38
C VAL A 34 15.64 -7.96 16.30
N SER A 35 16.61 -7.70 17.19
CA SER A 35 16.60 -6.50 18.04
C SER A 35 16.61 -5.20 17.24
N ASN A 36 17.35 -5.16 16.12
CA ASN A 36 17.35 -4.00 15.23
C ASN A 36 16.00 -3.81 14.52
N TRP A 37 15.29 -4.89 14.17
CA TRP A 37 13.94 -4.81 13.60
C TRP A 37 12.91 -4.28 14.59
N VAL A 38 13.05 -4.58 15.89
CA VAL A 38 12.20 -3.98 16.92
C VAL A 38 12.34 -2.45 16.93
N LYS A 39 13.54 -1.93 16.66
CA LYS A 39 13.82 -0.48 16.66
C LYS A 39 13.49 0.21 15.33
N ARG A 40 13.72 -0.46 14.20
CA ARG A 40 13.68 0.13 12.85
C ARG A 40 12.56 -0.41 11.95
N GLY A 41 11.84 -1.44 12.38
CA GLY A 41 10.85 -2.15 11.58
C GLY A 41 11.41 -3.39 10.88
N VAL A 42 10.50 -4.30 10.52
CA VAL A 42 10.82 -5.56 9.83
C VAL A 42 11.00 -5.29 8.33
N PRO A 43 12.08 -5.79 7.70
CA PRO A 43 12.24 -5.70 6.25
C PRO A 43 11.13 -6.47 5.52
N PRO A 44 10.56 -5.93 4.43
CA PRO A 44 9.44 -6.57 3.72
C PRO A 44 9.80 -7.94 3.14
N ARG A 45 11.09 -8.18 2.82
CA ARG A 45 11.56 -9.51 2.38
C ARG A 45 11.52 -10.58 3.47
N ARG A 46 11.53 -10.18 4.75
CA ARG A 46 11.51 -11.09 5.91
C ARG A 46 10.11 -11.29 6.48
N ALA A 47 9.17 -10.37 6.21
CA ALA A 47 7.80 -10.46 6.72
C ALA A 47 7.09 -11.80 6.39
N PRO A 48 7.18 -12.36 5.16
CA PRO A 48 6.53 -13.64 4.84
C PRO A 48 7.12 -14.82 5.63
N GLN A 49 8.42 -14.77 5.94
CA GLN A 49 9.07 -15.81 6.74
C GLN A 49 8.56 -15.79 8.18
N ILE A 50 8.33 -14.60 8.73
CA ILE A 50 7.78 -14.42 10.08
C ILE A 50 6.32 -14.88 10.12
N GLU A 51 5.52 -14.49 9.14
CA GLU A 51 4.11 -14.92 9.00
C GLU A 51 3.99 -16.45 8.92
N ALA A 52 4.86 -17.11 8.14
CA ALA A 52 4.91 -18.56 8.07
C ALA A 52 5.31 -19.20 9.41
N LEU A 53 6.28 -18.61 10.12
CA LEU A 53 6.75 -19.08 11.43
C LEU A 53 5.64 -19.04 12.49
N VAL A 54 4.79 -18.01 12.46
CA VAL A 54 3.66 -17.87 13.39
C VAL A 54 2.34 -18.41 12.84
N GLN A 55 2.37 -19.20 11.76
CA GLN A 55 1.21 -19.84 11.14
C GLN A 55 0.08 -18.84 10.80
N GLY A 56 0.44 -17.65 10.30
CA GLY A 56 -0.53 -16.63 9.90
C GLY A 56 -1.21 -15.87 11.04
N ARG A 57 -0.77 -16.05 12.31
CA ARG A 57 -1.28 -15.27 13.45
C ARG A 57 -0.89 -13.79 13.41
N VAL A 58 0.17 -13.48 12.66
CA VAL A 58 0.62 -12.12 12.37
C VAL A 58 0.83 -12.02 10.87
N THR A 59 0.19 -11.02 10.27
CA THR A 59 0.24 -10.83 8.81
C THR A 59 1.40 -9.94 8.38
N CYS A 60 1.82 -10.06 7.10
CA CYS A 60 2.81 -9.15 6.52
C CYS A 60 2.40 -7.66 6.60
N ALA A 61 1.09 -7.37 6.50
CA ALA A 61 0.55 -6.02 6.61
C ALA A 61 0.70 -5.44 8.03
N GLU A 62 0.59 -6.29 9.06
CA GLU A 62 0.82 -5.88 10.45
C GLU A 62 2.32 -5.72 10.78
N LEU A 63 3.20 -6.52 10.14
CA LEU A 63 4.65 -6.43 10.30
C LEU A 63 5.26 -5.22 9.60
N CYS A 64 4.71 -4.84 8.44
CA CYS A 64 5.24 -3.77 7.59
C CYS A 64 4.12 -2.88 7.03
N PRO A 65 3.45 -2.07 7.88
CA PRO A 65 2.28 -1.30 7.48
C PRO A 65 2.61 -0.24 6.42
N GLU A 66 3.79 0.38 6.42
CA GLU A 66 4.14 1.40 5.41
C GLU A 66 4.25 0.83 3.99
N VAL A 67 4.79 -0.39 3.85
CA VAL A 67 4.93 -1.03 2.54
C VAL A 67 3.57 -1.51 2.04
N PHE A 68 2.73 -2.06 2.93
CA PHE A 68 1.42 -2.57 2.56
C PHE A 68 0.35 -1.49 2.41
N ALA A 69 0.43 -0.36 3.12
CA ALA A 69 -0.45 0.79 2.90
C ALA A 69 -0.36 1.33 1.46
N ARG A 70 0.81 1.20 0.83
CA ARG A 70 1.01 1.57 -0.58
C ARG A 70 0.36 0.57 -1.55
N VAL A 71 0.29 -0.71 -1.18
CA VAL A 71 -0.30 -1.79 -2.00
C VAL A 71 -1.82 -1.84 -1.84
N LEU A 72 -2.32 -1.59 -0.63
CA LEU A 72 -3.75 -1.54 -0.31
C LEU A 72 -4.43 -0.26 -0.76
N ARG A 73 -3.74 0.65 -1.47
CA ARG A 73 -4.48 1.72 -2.16
C ARG A 73 -5.41 1.00 -3.13
N PRO A 74 -6.73 0.99 -2.91
CA PRO A 74 -7.61 0.48 -3.93
C PRO A 74 -7.30 1.35 -5.13
N SER A 75 -6.97 0.74 -6.26
CA SER A 75 -7.26 1.37 -7.53
C SER A 75 -8.77 1.61 -7.47
N ILE A 76 -9.20 2.74 -6.91
CA ILE A 76 -10.54 3.24 -7.14
C ILE A 76 -10.61 3.22 -8.65
N GLY A 77 -11.47 2.34 -9.15
CA GLY A 77 -11.65 2.16 -10.56
C GLY A 77 -11.67 3.56 -11.17
N GLN A 78 -10.81 3.76 -12.14
CA GLN A 78 -11.14 4.63 -13.25
C GLN A 78 -12.53 4.16 -13.68
N GLY A 79 -13.55 4.80 -13.12
CA GLY A 79 -14.88 4.74 -13.68
C GLY A 79 -14.65 5.13 -15.13
N ILE A 80 -14.99 4.23 -16.04
CA ILE A 80 -15.93 4.50 -17.11
C ILE A 80 -16.75 5.78 -16.86
N GLU A 81 -16.10 6.94 -16.95
CA GLU A 81 -16.76 8.19 -17.24
C GLU A 81 -17.24 8.01 -18.67
N GLY A 82 -18.54 7.74 -18.80
CA GLY A 82 -19.19 7.74 -20.08
C GLY A 82 -18.77 9.00 -20.83
N GLN A 83 -18.20 8.81 -22.02
CA GLN A 83 -18.13 9.85 -23.03
C GLN A 83 -19.57 10.21 -23.43
N GLY A 84 -20.23 10.98 -22.56
CA GLY A 84 -21.15 12.02 -22.98
C GLY A 84 -20.34 13.22 -23.44
N LEU A 85 -19.54 13.02 -24.49
CA LEU A 85 -19.02 14.09 -25.32
C LEU A 85 -19.74 14.01 -26.67
N ASP A 86 -21.06 14.13 -26.62
CA ASP A 86 -21.80 14.91 -27.63
C ASP A 86 -21.81 16.39 -27.19
N GLN A 87 -20.67 16.88 -26.72
CA GLN A 87 -20.31 18.24 -27.03
C GLN A 87 -19.31 18.09 -28.15
N ASN A 88 -19.83 18.16 -29.37
CA ASN A 88 -19.07 18.56 -30.52
C ASN A 88 -19.00 20.10 -30.52
N PRO A 89 -17.93 20.74 -30.00
CA PRO A 89 -17.58 22.09 -30.36
C PRO A 89 -16.45 22.03 -31.40
N ALA A 90 -16.73 21.45 -32.57
CA ALA A 90 -15.84 21.58 -33.72
C ALA A 90 -16.65 21.83 -34.99
N HIS A 91 -16.77 23.12 -35.28
CA HIS A 91 -16.35 23.65 -36.57
C HIS A 91 -17.32 23.48 -37.76
N ALA A 92 -18.26 24.42 -37.86
CA ALA A 92 -18.67 24.98 -39.15
C ALA A 92 -18.77 26.51 -39.02
N THR A 93 -17.64 27.15 -39.29
CA THR A 93 -17.44 28.41 -40.04
C THR A 93 -18.40 29.60 -39.81
N PRO A 94 -17.86 30.84 -39.64
CA PRO A 94 -18.69 32.05 -39.65
C PRO A 94 -19.45 32.22 -40.97
N ALA A 95 -20.67 32.77 -40.86
CA ALA A 95 -21.55 33.11 -41.96
C ALA A 95 -20.84 33.87 -43.10
N PRO A 96 -21.08 33.53 -44.38
CA PRO A 96 -20.99 34.51 -45.43
C PRO A 96 -22.31 35.29 -45.48
N SER A 97 -22.19 36.59 -45.22
CA SER A 97 -23.17 37.62 -45.53
C SER A 97 -23.80 37.40 -46.90
N ALA A 98 -25.12 37.19 -46.94
CA ALA A 98 -25.91 37.34 -48.16
C ALA A 98 -27.37 37.71 -47.83
N GLU A 99 -27.56 38.75 -47.02
CA GLU A 99 -28.80 39.52 -47.04
C GLU A 99 -28.45 40.99 -47.09
N GLN A 100 -28.22 41.48 -48.32
CA GLN A 100 -28.32 42.89 -48.69
C GLN A 100 -28.19 43.01 -50.22
N ARG A 101 -29.33 42.98 -50.91
CA ARG A 101 -29.86 44.12 -51.69
C ARG A 101 -30.84 43.67 -52.79
N ALA A 102 -32.01 44.32 -52.72
CA ALA A 102 -32.79 44.87 -53.83
C ALA A 102 -33.55 43.90 -54.76
N ALA A 103 -34.88 43.89 -54.60
CA ALA A 103 -35.83 44.19 -55.67
C ALA A 103 -37.12 44.72 -55.06
#